data_AF-A0A1H8TYQ1-F1
#
_entry.id   AF-A0A1H8TYQ1-F1
#
_cell.length_a   1.000
_cell.length_b   1.000
_cell.length_c   1.000
_cell.angle_alpha   90.00
_cell.angle_beta   90.00
_cell.angle_gamma   90.00
#
_symmetry.space_group_name_H-M   'P 1'
#
loop_
_entity.id
_entity.type
_entity.pdbx_description
1 polymer ?
#
loop_
_entity_poly.entity_id
_entity_poly.type
_entity_poly.pdbx_seq_one_letter_code
_entity_poly.pdbx_strand_id
1 'polypeptide(L)'
;MSEQNRWVSADLQEALKAENLEGLEQAGYVSRDDLEYLLSFKRSVPNATETDRWDELVGNAVSRKMNTAVSNGNVSVMAHATGAPRERVDMSSWQAIDDLVDLWSPEDNDDMLNLMLYAPLPPEGPTGVGKTDFAYSVLSAGTRAYPGLTIASNNTSDDFKDIQSWSELNEWLESTQGTKAFLLDEAAQVLQFADMRAGKALSKLIKLLRKYQCHLIVVSHTGKDIPKDIRRMVLLCRKESKKKATIGVGLDEQNGDMQIDRTLLKMKNIPETRLHYESIDDKGTFDFDMDADQDDSDSDDSGGDADRVKCHGTKSDGTRCGSLTEHDTGYCQYHRDQA
;
A
#
# COMPACT_ATOMS: atom_id res chain seq x y z
N MET A 1 -27.60 8.46 11.08
CA MET A 1 -26.34 9.22 10.92
C MET A 1 -25.57 8.58 9.79
N SER A 2 -25.17 9.42 8.84
CA SER A 2 -24.84 9.22 7.40
C SER A 2 -24.27 7.87 6.93
N GLU A 3 -25.02 7.23 6.02
CA GLU A 3 -24.44 6.41 4.95
C GLU A 3 -23.60 7.33 4.03
N GLN A 4 -22.31 7.07 3.96
CA GLN A 4 -21.43 7.69 2.97
C GLN A 4 -21.74 7.07 1.60
N ASN A 5 -22.62 7.71 0.84
CA ASN A 5 -22.90 7.34 -0.56
C ASN A 5 -21.63 7.51 -1.39
N ARG A 6 -21.00 6.38 -1.73
CA ARG A 6 -19.89 6.28 -2.68
C ARG A 6 -20.47 6.23 -4.09
N TRP A 7 -20.10 7.19 -4.93
CA TRP A 7 -20.55 7.27 -6.32
C TRP A 7 -19.52 6.59 -7.23
N VAL A 8 -19.96 5.61 -8.01
CA VAL A 8 -19.18 4.91 -9.06
C VAL A 8 -19.25 5.72 -10.36
N SER A 9 -18.34 5.51 -11.31
CA SER A 9 -18.32 6.23 -12.61
C SER A 9 -19.60 6.11 -13.44
N ALA A 10 -20.41 5.06 -13.23
CA ALA A 10 -21.76 4.96 -13.78
C ALA A 10 -22.68 6.07 -13.21
N ASP A 11 -22.54 6.37 -11.93
CA ASP A 11 -23.33 7.37 -11.23
C ASP A 11 -22.87 8.80 -11.59
N LEU A 12 -21.62 9.00 -12.06
CA LEU A 12 -21.17 10.27 -12.64
C LEU A 12 -21.87 10.57 -13.96
N GLN A 13 -21.98 9.57 -14.85
CA GLN A 13 -22.74 9.72 -16.10
C GLN A 13 -24.24 9.92 -15.82
N GLU A 14 -24.76 9.27 -14.78
CA GLU A 14 -26.14 9.44 -14.34
C GLU A 14 -26.38 10.81 -13.69
N ALA A 15 -25.45 11.33 -12.87
CA ALA A 15 -25.51 12.66 -12.27
C ALA A 15 -25.38 13.79 -13.32
N LEU A 16 -24.53 13.60 -14.34
CA LEU A 16 -24.44 14.49 -15.49
C LEU A 16 -25.75 14.50 -16.29
N LYS A 17 -26.41 13.35 -16.44
CA LYS A 17 -27.74 13.23 -17.09
C LYS A 17 -28.88 13.75 -16.22
N ALA A 18 -28.76 13.65 -14.89
CA ALA A 18 -29.78 14.04 -13.91
C ALA A 18 -29.68 15.50 -13.47
N GLU A 19 -28.83 16.30 -14.12
CA GLU A 19 -28.64 17.74 -13.84
C GLU A 19 -28.21 18.07 -12.39
N ASN A 20 -27.58 17.14 -11.67
CA ASN A 20 -27.22 17.32 -10.26
C ASN A 20 -25.83 17.95 -10.08
N LEU A 21 -25.73 19.26 -10.36
CA LEU A 21 -24.47 20.01 -10.28
C LEU A 21 -23.87 20.07 -8.87
N GLU A 22 -24.72 20.12 -7.83
CA GLU A 22 -24.27 20.10 -6.43
C GLU A 22 -23.62 18.75 -6.07
N GLY A 23 -24.15 17.65 -6.62
CA GLY A 23 -23.53 16.33 -6.48
C GLY A 23 -22.14 16.23 -7.11
N LEU A 24 -21.91 16.93 -8.23
CA LEU A 24 -20.61 16.93 -8.90
C LEU A 24 -19.54 17.70 -8.10
N GLU A 25 -19.93 18.79 -7.41
CA GLU A 25 -19.02 19.53 -6.52
C GLU A 25 -18.69 18.73 -5.26
N GLN A 26 -19.70 18.13 -4.62
CA GLN A 26 -19.49 17.29 -3.43
C GLN A 26 -18.62 16.07 -3.72
N ALA A 27 -18.71 15.51 -4.93
CA ALA A 27 -17.86 14.42 -5.38
C ALA A 27 -16.49 14.89 -5.93
N GLY A 28 -16.21 16.19 -5.89
CA GLY A 28 -14.90 16.78 -6.23
C GLY A 28 -14.61 16.93 -7.73
N TYR A 29 -15.62 16.71 -8.59
CA TYR A 29 -15.45 16.78 -10.05
C TYR A 29 -15.44 18.21 -10.60
N VAL A 30 -16.03 19.15 -9.87
CA VAL A 30 -16.07 20.56 -10.25
C VAL A 30 -15.63 21.42 -9.08
N SER A 31 -14.95 22.52 -9.37
CA SER A 31 -14.65 23.50 -8.32
C SER A 31 -15.92 24.29 -7.95
N ARG A 32 -15.92 24.88 -6.76
CA ARG A 32 -17.00 25.77 -6.33
C ARG A 32 -17.19 26.96 -7.27
N ASP A 33 -16.09 27.51 -7.79
CA ASP A 33 -16.13 28.64 -8.74
C ASP A 33 -16.76 28.22 -10.08
N ASP A 34 -16.44 27.03 -10.56
CA ASP A 34 -17.05 26.45 -11.75
C ASP A 34 -18.55 26.14 -11.55
N LEU A 35 -18.92 25.63 -10.37
CA LEU A 35 -20.31 25.39 -10.01
C LEU A 35 -21.13 26.70 -10.03
N GLU A 36 -20.61 27.76 -9.42
CA GLU A 36 -21.26 29.08 -9.40
C GLU A 36 -21.41 29.65 -10.83
N TYR A 37 -20.40 29.46 -11.68
CA TYR A 37 -20.45 29.85 -13.09
C TYR A 37 -21.52 29.07 -13.87
N LEU A 38 -21.58 27.75 -13.72
CA LEU A 38 -22.58 26.89 -14.35
C LEU A 38 -23.99 27.24 -13.88
N LEU A 39 -24.20 27.48 -12.59
CA LEU A 39 -25.49 27.92 -12.05
C LEU A 39 -25.91 29.30 -12.57
N SER A 40 -24.97 30.23 -12.74
CA SER A 40 -25.21 31.54 -13.34
C SER A 40 -25.64 31.42 -14.81
N PHE A 41 -24.97 30.55 -15.58
CA PHE A 41 -25.36 30.26 -16.96
C PHE A 41 -26.75 29.62 -17.04
N LYS A 42 -27.05 28.63 -16.19
CA LYS A 42 -28.37 27.98 -16.11
C LYS A 42 -29.50 28.98 -15.80
N ARG A 43 -29.23 30.03 -15.01
CA ARG A 43 -30.21 31.07 -14.67
C ARG A 43 -30.42 32.10 -15.77
N SER A 44 -29.41 32.35 -16.60
CA SER A 44 -29.43 33.41 -17.61
C SER A 44 -29.90 32.93 -18.98
N VAL A 45 -29.82 31.63 -19.27
CA VAL A 45 -30.21 31.02 -20.54
C VAL A 45 -31.40 30.07 -20.33
N PRO A 46 -32.57 30.35 -20.93
CA PRO A 46 -33.69 29.40 -20.95
C PRO A 46 -33.28 28.09 -21.61
N ASN A 47 -33.64 26.95 -21.01
CA ASN A 47 -33.25 25.60 -21.46
C ASN A 47 -31.73 25.43 -21.64
N ALA A 48 -30.92 26.10 -20.81
CA ALA A 48 -29.47 26.00 -20.87
C ALA A 48 -28.98 24.54 -20.98
N THR A 49 -29.58 23.63 -20.21
CA THR A 49 -29.18 22.21 -20.12
C THR A 49 -29.38 21.42 -21.40
N GLU A 50 -30.15 21.94 -22.37
CA GLU A 50 -30.38 21.31 -23.68
C GLU A 50 -29.47 21.89 -24.78
N THR A 51 -28.58 22.83 -24.43
CA THR A 51 -27.70 23.48 -25.41
C THR A 51 -26.34 22.79 -25.49
N ASP A 52 -25.78 22.65 -26.69
CA ASP A 52 -24.40 22.15 -26.89
C ASP A 52 -23.38 22.95 -26.06
N ARG A 53 -23.67 24.24 -25.85
CA ARG A 53 -22.83 25.13 -25.06
C ARG A 53 -22.78 24.73 -23.59
N TRP A 54 -23.86 24.20 -23.04
CA TRP A 54 -23.88 23.70 -21.67
C TRP A 54 -23.00 22.47 -21.49
N ASP A 55 -23.12 21.51 -22.39
CA ASP A 55 -22.31 20.29 -22.37
C ASP A 55 -20.82 20.63 -22.49
N GLU A 56 -20.47 21.59 -23.34
CA GLU A 56 -19.10 22.09 -23.47
C GLU A 56 -18.61 22.75 -22.17
N LEU A 57 -19.43 23.58 -21.52
CA LEU A 57 -19.07 24.26 -20.28
C LEU A 57 -18.87 23.28 -19.11
N VAL A 58 -19.78 22.31 -18.96
CA VAL A 58 -19.65 21.25 -17.94
C VAL A 58 -18.43 20.38 -18.23
N GLY A 59 -18.24 19.96 -19.48
CA GLY A 59 -17.08 19.17 -19.90
C GLY A 59 -15.75 19.88 -19.63
N ASN A 60 -15.68 21.19 -19.91
CA ASN A 60 -14.49 22.00 -19.63
C ASN A 60 -14.23 22.16 -18.14
N ALA A 61 -15.27 22.35 -17.33
CA ALA A 61 -15.14 22.48 -15.88
C ALA A 61 -14.59 21.19 -15.23
N VAL A 62 -15.16 20.04 -15.61
CA VAL A 62 -14.68 18.73 -15.15
C VAL A 62 -13.26 18.45 -15.64
N SER A 63 -12.97 18.72 -16.92
CA SER A 63 -11.64 18.51 -17.50
C SER A 63 -10.58 19.39 -16.84
N ARG A 64 -10.88 20.66 -16.51
CA ARG A 64 -9.96 21.54 -15.78
C ARG A 64 -9.66 21.01 -14.38
N LYS A 65 -10.68 20.55 -13.66
CA LYS A 65 -10.49 19.98 -12.33
C LYS A 65 -9.66 18.70 -12.37
N MET A 66 -9.93 17.81 -13.33
CA MET A 66 -9.14 16.60 -13.56
C MET A 66 -7.69 16.92 -13.96
N ASN A 67 -7.48 17.85 -14.89
CA ASN A 67 -6.12 18.27 -15.30
C ASN A 67 -5.35 18.93 -14.17
N THR A 68 -6.03 19.69 -13.30
CA THR A 68 -5.43 20.30 -12.11
C THR A 68 -5.10 19.24 -11.05
N ALA A 69 -5.94 18.22 -10.89
CA ALA A 69 -5.66 17.09 -10.02
C ALA A 69 -4.47 16.26 -10.53
N VAL A 70 -4.35 16.07 -11.85
CA VAL A 70 -3.22 15.41 -12.51
C VAL A 70 -1.93 16.23 -12.39
N SER A 71 -1.99 17.56 -12.58
CA SER A 71 -0.81 18.42 -12.45
C SER A 71 -0.31 18.55 -11.02
N ASN A 72 -1.20 18.37 -10.04
CA ASN A 72 -0.91 18.53 -8.62
C ASN A 72 -0.69 17.18 -7.90
N GLY A 73 -0.40 16.10 -8.63
CA GLY A 73 -0.09 14.79 -8.04
C GLY A 73 -1.23 14.15 -7.23
N ASN A 74 -2.47 14.67 -7.31
CA ASN A 74 -3.58 14.19 -6.49
C ASN A 74 -4.24 12.96 -7.11
N VAL A 75 -3.55 11.82 -6.98
CA VAL A 75 -3.97 10.50 -7.49
C VAL A 75 -5.23 10.00 -6.78
N SER A 76 -5.45 10.40 -5.54
CA SER A 76 -6.62 10.05 -4.71
C SER A 76 -7.95 10.55 -5.27
N VAL A 77 -8.00 11.76 -5.84
CA VAL A 77 -9.20 12.34 -6.48
C VAL A 77 -9.54 11.60 -7.77
N MET A 78 -8.53 11.17 -8.53
CA MET A 78 -8.68 10.39 -9.76
C MET A 78 -9.16 8.95 -9.51
N ALA A 79 -8.64 8.31 -8.46
CA ALA A 79 -9.05 6.95 -8.07
C ALA A 79 -10.48 6.94 -7.50
N HIS A 80 -10.87 8.00 -6.78
CA HIS A 80 -12.24 8.18 -6.30
C HIS A 80 -13.21 8.52 -7.45
N ALA A 81 -12.76 9.27 -8.46
CA ALA A 81 -13.56 9.72 -9.59
C ALA A 81 -13.94 8.62 -10.60
N THR A 82 -13.13 7.57 -10.71
CA THR A 82 -13.25 6.64 -11.85
C THR A 82 -13.78 5.27 -11.47
N GLY A 83 -13.65 4.84 -10.21
CA GLY A 83 -14.08 3.50 -9.77
C GLY A 83 -13.51 2.35 -10.61
N ALA A 84 -12.57 2.65 -11.52
CA ALA A 84 -12.09 1.76 -12.54
C ALA A 84 -10.65 1.40 -12.15
N PRO A 85 -10.32 0.11 -11.99
CA PRO A 85 -8.93 -0.29 -11.98
C PRO A 85 -8.29 0.28 -13.25
N ARG A 86 -7.11 0.91 -13.12
CA ARG A 86 -6.33 1.39 -14.27
C ARG A 86 -5.93 0.19 -15.12
N GLU A 87 -6.80 -0.23 -16.02
CA GLU A 87 -6.46 -1.17 -17.08
C GLU A 87 -5.87 -0.35 -18.23
N ARG A 88 -4.64 0.12 -18.04
CA ARG A 88 -3.88 0.79 -19.10
C ARG A 88 -3.48 -0.28 -20.12
N VAL A 89 -4.17 -0.29 -21.25
CA VAL A 89 -3.85 -1.13 -22.41
C VAL A 89 -2.69 -0.49 -23.16
N ASP A 90 -1.59 -1.22 -23.20
CA ASP A 90 -0.29 -0.89 -23.82
C ASP A 90 0.48 0.29 -23.20
N MET A 91 1.46 -0.06 -22.36
CA MET A 91 2.45 0.86 -21.86
C MET A 91 3.71 0.80 -22.72
N SER A 92 4.23 1.96 -23.09
CA SER A 92 5.63 2.05 -23.51
C SER A 92 6.53 1.76 -22.31
N SER A 93 7.69 1.16 -22.51
CA SER A 93 8.61 0.79 -21.42
C SER A 93 9.02 1.97 -20.53
N TRP A 94 8.92 3.20 -21.03
CA TRP A 94 9.16 4.42 -20.28
C TRP A 94 8.07 4.73 -19.25
N GLN A 95 6.80 4.62 -19.64
CA GLN A 95 5.68 4.82 -18.72
C GLN A 95 5.69 3.78 -17.59
N ALA A 96 6.15 2.56 -17.86
CA ALA A 96 6.29 1.54 -16.83
C ALA A 96 7.33 1.93 -15.78
N ILE A 97 8.38 2.68 -16.17
CA ILE A 97 9.38 3.16 -15.23
C ILE A 97 8.83 4.36 -14.44
N ASP A 98 8.11 5.27 -15.08
CA ASP A 98 7.48 6.41 -14.38
C ASP A 98 6.46 5.92 -13.34
N ASP A 99 5.59 4.98 -13.71
CA ASP A 99 4.64 4.36 -12.77
C ASP A 99 5.37 3.63 -11.62
N LEU A 100 6.59 3.11 -11.83
CA LEU A 100 7.40 2.55 -10.75
C LEU A 100 8.01 3.62 -9.86
N VAL A 101 8.47 4.75 -10.43
CA VAL A 101 8.99 5.89 -9.66
C VAL A 101 7.89 6.47 -8.77
N ASP A 102 6.66 6.55 -9.28
CA ASP A 102 5.51 7.04 -8.52
C ASP A 102 5.19 6.17 -7.28
N LEU A 103 5.51 4.86 -7.29
CA LEU A 103 5.35 4.00 -6.11
C LEU A 103 6.22 4.43 -4.93
N TRP A 104 7.33 5.12 -5.21
CA TRP A 104 8.25 5.65 -4.20
C TRP A 104 7.82 7.04 -3.71
N SER A 105 6.75 7.63 -4.24
CA SER A 105 6.29 8.95 -3.82
C SER A 105 5.71 8.92 -2.40
N PRO A 106 6.16 9.80 -1.48
CA PRO A 106 5.72 9.84 -0.09
C PRO A 106 4.32 10.43 0.10
N GLU A 107 3.69 11.02 -0.93
CA GLU A 107 2.42 11.74 -0.76
C GLU A 107 1.19 10.84 -0.53
N ASP A 108 1.26 9.54 -0.86
CA ASP A 108 0.12 8.60 -0.81
C ASP A 108 0.35 7.37 0.11
N ASN A 109 1.59 7.11 0.55
CA ASN A 109 1.96 5.96 1.40
C ASN A 109 2.52 6.47 2.73
N ASP A 110 2.36 5.74 3.84
CA ASP A 110 2.99 6.03 5.15
C ASP A 110 4.54 6.09 5.01
N ASP A 111 5.10 7.16 4.43
CA ASP A 111 6.49 7.52 4.10
C ASP A 111 7.39 6.42 3.48
N MET A 112 6.92 5.17 3.37
CA MET A 112 7.72 3.97 3.23
C MET A 112 7.04 2.97 2.29
N LEU A 113 7.64 2.73 1.14
CA LEU A 113 7.32 1.60 0.28
C LEU A 113 7.68 0.26 0.97
N ASN A 114 6.65 -0.48 1.37
CA ASN A 114 6.75 -1.89 1.78
C ASN A 114 6.04 -2.75 0.72
N LEU A 115 6.79 -3.38 -0.17
CA LEU A 115 6.27 -4.13 -1.31
C LEU A 115 6.53 -5.63 -1.15
N MET A 116 5.51 -6.45 -1.31
CA MET A 116 5.63 -7.91 -1.30
C MET A 116 5.29 -8.51 -2.66
N LEU A 117 6.28 -9.11 -3.31
CA LEU A 117 6.18 -9.75 -4.62
C LEU A 117 5.87 -11.24 -4.46
N TYR A 118 4.89 -11.74 -5.19
CA TYR A 118 4.55 -13.16 -5.22
C TYR A 118 4.11 -13.61 -6.62
N ALA A 119 4.13 -14.92 -6.88
CA ALA A 119 3.69 -15.51 -8.14
C ALA A 119 2.33 -16.20 -8.02
N PRO A 120 1.60 -16.37 -9.14
CA PRO A 120 0.42 -17.23 -9.20
C PRO A 120 0.77 -18.71 -8.95
N LEU A 121 -0.23 -19.50 -8.62
CA LEU A 121 -0.09 -20.96 -8.54
C LEU A 121 0.24 -21.59 -9.92
N PRO A 122 0.81 -22.82 -9.94
CA PRO A 122 1.03 -23.58 -11.19
C PRO A 122 -0.25 -23.66 -12.06
N PRO A 123 -0.13 -23.65 -13.41
CA PRO A 123 1.04 -24.05 -14.21
C PRO A 123 2.08 -22.95 -14.48
N GLU A 124 1.80 -21.69 -14.16
CA GLU A 124 2.73 -20.56 -14.34
C GLU A 124 3.89 -20.60 -13.33
N GLY A 125 3.64 -21.19 -12.15
CA GLY A 125 4.65 -21.67 -11.22
C GLY A 125 5.25 -20.59 -10.32
N PRO A 126 5.69 -20.94 -9.09
CA PRO A 126 6.30 -19.99 -8.16
C PRO A 126 7.65 -19.44 -8.64
N THR A 127 8.31 -20.12 -9.59
CA THR A 127 9.65 -19.79 -10.10
C THR A 127 9.60 -19.38 -11.57
N GLY A 128 10.57 -18.59 -12.02
CA GLY A 128 10.72 -18.22 -13.44
C GLY A 128 9.83 -17.09 -13.96
N VAL A 129 8.88 -16.57 -13.17
CA VAL A 129 8.04 -15.42 -13.55
C VAL A 129 8.76 -14.06 -13.48
N GLY A 130 10.01 -14.03 -12.99
CA GLY A 130 10.84 -12.81 -12.92
C GLY A 130 10.53 -11.90 -11.73
N LYS A 131 10.29 -12.46 -10.53
CA LYS A 131 10.03 -11.67 -9.30
C LYS A 131 11.27 -10.87 -8.89
N THR A 132 12.42 -11.54 -8.76
CA THR A 132 13.71 -10.93 -8.42
C THR A 132 14.11 -9.84 -9.43
N ASP A 133 14.02 -10.14 -10.74
CA ASP A 133 14.24 -9.17 -11.83
C ASP A 133 13.34 -7.92 -11.68
N PHE A 134 12.07 -8.13 -11.34
CA PHE A 134 11.14 -7.03 -11.11
C PHE A 134 11.46 -6.25 -9.83
N ALA A 135 11.87 -6.92 -8.74
CA ALA A 135 12.33 -6.26 -7.52
C ALA A 135 13.53 -5.33 -7.80
N TYR A 136 14.51 -5.79 -8.58
CA TYR A 136 15.62 -4.97 -9.04
C TYR A 136 15.19 -3.79 -9.93
N SER A 137 14.15 -3.97 -10.74
CA SER A 137 13.55 -2.89 -11.52
C SER A 137 12.89 -1.83 -10.62
N VAL A 138 12.20 -2.26 -9.56
CA VAL A 138 11.60 -1.38 -8.55
C VAL A 138 12.69 -0.61 -7.80
N LEU A 139 13.77 -1.27 -7.36
CA LEU A 139 14.94 -0.62 -6.74
C LEU A 139 15.60 0.39 -7.67
N SER A 140 15.74 0.06 -8.95
CA SER A 140 16.28 0.97 -9.97
C SER A 140 15.39 2.21 -10.18
N ALA A 141 14.08 2.09 -9.97
CA ALA A 141 13.18 3.24 -9.94
C ALA A 141 13.35 4.03 -8.63
N GLY A 142 13.57 3.35 -7.51
CA GLY A 142 13.85 3.97 -6.21
C GLY A 142 15.09 4.84 -6.21
N THR A 143 16.17 4.42 -6.87
CA THR A 143 17.38 5.27 -6.99
C THR A 143 17.16 6.51 -7.85
N ARG A 144 16.15 6.51 -8.74
CA ARG A 144 15.73 7.71 -9.48
C ARG A 144 14.87 8.64 -8.61
N ALA A 145 13.95 8.07 -7.83
CA ALA A 145 13.12 8.83 -6.89
C ALA A 145 13.96 9.45 -5.77
N TYR A 146 14.96 8.72 -5.28
CA TYR A 146 15.84 9.10 -4.18
C TYR A 146 17.31 8.99 -4.64
N PRO A 147 17.93 10.09 -5.12
CA PRO A 147 19.32 10.09 -5.60
C PRO A 147 20.39 9.68 -4.58
N GLY A 148 20.04 9.58 -3.29
CA GLY A 148 20.90 9.11 -2.20
C GLY A 148 20.48 7.77 -1.59
N LEU A 149 19.60 7.01 -2.27
CA LEU A 149 19.10 5.73 -1.77
C LEU A 149 20.24 4.74 -1.57
N THR A 150 20.43 4.29 -0.33
CA THR A 150 21.36 3.20 -0.03
C THR A 150 20.61 1.88 -0.02
N ILE A 151 21.10 0.90 -0.78
CA ILE A 151 20.42 -0.39 -0.96
C ILE A 151 21.25 -1.50 -0.31
N ALA A 152 20.57 -2.38 0.42
CA ALA A 152 21.09 -3.65 0.89
C ALA A 152 20.19 -4.80 0.44
N SER A 153 20.76 -5.99 0.32
CA SER A 153 20.04 -7.21 -0.04
C SER A 153 20.57 -8.39 0.78
N ASN A 154 19.81 -9.47 0.83
CA ASN A 154 20.28 -10.77 1.32
C ASN A 154 20.83 -11.66 0.20
N ASN A 155 20.97 -11.12 -1.01
CA ASN A 155 21.49 -11.81 -2.18
C ASN A 155 22.99 -11.54 -2.29
N THR A 156 23.76 -12.57 -2.63
CA THR A 156 25.23 -12.49 -2.66
C THR A 156 25.78 -12.20 -4.05
N SER A 157 24.96 -12.36 -5.09
CA SER A 157 25.38 -12.20 -6.48
C SER A 157 25.10 -10.81 -7.06
N ASP A 158 24.47 -9.91 -6.31
CA ASP A 158 24.20 -8.54 -6.74
C ASP A 158 25.26 -7.54 -6.21
N ASP A 159 25.19 -6.31 -6.73
CA ASP A 159 26.16 -5.25 -6.41
C ASP A 159 25.82 -4.49 -5.09
N PHE A 160 24.81 -4.95 -4.33
CA PHE A 160 24.36 -4.26 -3.13
C PHE A 160 25.11 -4.70 -1.87
N LYS A 161 24.87 -3.96 -0.78
CA LYS A 161 25.42 -4.36 0.52
C LYS A 161 24.75 -5.66 0.96
N ASP A 162 25.56 -6.71 1.04
CA ASP A 162 25.15 -8.01 1.56
C ASP A 162 24.86 -7.95 3.07
N ILE A 163 23.67 -8.43 3.45
CA ILE A 163 23.17 -8.53 4.83
C ILE A 163 22.48 -9.88 5.00
N GLN A 164 23.04 -10.74 5.86
CA GLN A 164 22.62 -12.13 6.04
C GLN A 164 21.96 -12.39 7.40
N SER A 165 21.95 -11.42 8.33
CA SER A 165 21.28 -11.57 9.62
C SER A 165 20.57 -10.30 10.11
N TRP A 166 19.69 -10.47 11.09
CA TRP A 166 18.98 -9.36 11.75
C TRP A 166 19.94 -8.40 12.46
N SER A 167 20.94 -8.94 13.16
CA SER A 167 21.97 -8.13 13.82
C SER A 167 22.77 -7.28 12.83
N GLU A 168 23.19 -7.85 11.70
CA GLU A 168 23.85 -7.12 10.61
C GLU A 168 22.94 -6.04 10.00
N LEU A 169 21.65 -6.35 9.83
CA LEU A 169 20.67 -5.39 9.35
C LEU A 169 20.55 -4.21 10.30
N ASN A 170 20.43 -4.46 11.61
CA ASN A 170 20.30 -3.39 12.59
C ASN A 170 21.56 -2.49 12.64
N GLU A 171 22.75 -3.09 12.61
CA GLU A 171 24.01 -2.33 12.54
C GLU A 171 24.08 -1.46 11.28
N TRP A 172 23.68 -2.00 10.13
CA TRP A 172 23.64 -1.25 8.88
C TRP A 172 22.63 -0.09 8.92
N LEU A 173 21.45 -0.31 9.50
CA LEU A 173 20.42 0.71 9.64
C LEU A 173 20.86 1.87 10.55
N GLU A 174 21.59 1.57 11.63
CA GLU A 174 22.12 2.56 12.58
C GLU A 174 23.30 3.35 12.02
N SER A 175 24.19 2.69 11.30
CA SER A 175 25.40 3.30 10.75
C SER A 175 25.17 4.10 9.45
N THR A 176 24.11 3.77 8.70
CA THR A 176 23.83 4.40 7.41
C THR A 176 22.87 5.59 7.57
N GLN A 177 23.20 6.73 6.97
CA GLN A 177 22.37 7.93 6.99
C GLN A 177 21.52 8.05 5.72
N GLY A 178 20.39 8.76 5.81
CA GLY A 178 19.49 8.99 4.66
C GLY A 178 18.52 7.83 4.38
N THR A 179 17.83 7.93 3.24
CA THR A 179 16.82 6.94 2.78
C THR A 179 17.50 5.63 2.40
N LYS A 180 16.91 4.52 2.85
CA LYS A 180 17.45 3.18 2.64
C LYS A 180 16.41 2.28 1.97
N ALA A 181 16.86 1.22 1.30
CA ALA A 181 15.99 0.14 0.88
C ALA A 181 16.65 -1.21 1.17
N PHE A 182 15.85 -2.15 1.67
CA PHE A 182 16.27 -3.52 1.91
C PHE A 182 15.47 -4.47 1.03
N LEU A 183 16.18 -5.31 0.27
CA LEU A 183 15.62 -6.40 -0.53
C LEU A 183 15.79 -7.72 0.21
N LEU A 184 14.67 -8.34 0.56
CA LEU A 184 14.60 -9.68 1.14
C LEU A 184 14.08 -10.66 0.08
N ASP A 185 14.99 -11.27 -0.67
CA ASP A 185 14.67 -12.31 -1.65
C ASP A 185 14.46 -13.67 -0.98
N GLU A 186 13.68 -14.55 -1.62
CA GLU A 186 13.38 -15.90 -1.16
C GLU A 186 12.82 -15.96 0.29
N ALA A 187 12.07 -14.93 0.68
CA ALA A 187 11.53 -14.78 2.03
C ALA A 187 10.65 -15.94 2.47
N ALA A 188 10.08 -16.71 1.53
CA ALA A 188 9.33 -17.93 1.85
C ALA A 188 10.18 -18.95 2.62
N GLN A 189 11.48 -19.07 2.33
CA GLN A 189 12.37 -19.95 3.09
C GLN A 189 12.48 -19.46 4.53
N VAL A 190 12.68 -18.15 4.70
CA VAL A 190 12.79 -17.51 6.02
C VAL A 190 11.46 -17.58 6.80
N LEU A 191 10.33 -17.49 6.11
CA LEU A 191 8.99 -17.54 6.68
C LEU A 191 8.50 -18.97 6.98
N GLN A 192 9.02 -20.00 6.30
CA GLN A 192 8.62 -21.40 6.51
C GLN A 192 9.28 -22.05 7.73
N PHE A 193 10.49 -21.63 8.11
CA PHE A 193 11.17 -22.16 9.31
C PHE A 193 10.63 -21.57 10.63
N ALA A 194 9.78 -20.55 10.57
CA ALA A 194 9.25 -19.85 11.74
C ALA A 194 7.75 -20.17 11.96
N ASP A 195 7.46 -21.40 12.40
CA ASP A 195 6.14 -21.83 12.88
C ASP A 195 5.54 -20.77 13.85
N MET A 196 4.35 -20.23 13.53
CA MET A 196 3.66 -19.13 14.24
C MET A 196 4.46 -17.82 14.52
N ARG A 197 5.78 -17.81 14.30
CA ARG A 197 6.70 -16.71 14.57
C ARG A 197 7.04 -15.91 13.31
N ALA A 198 6.85 -16.46 12.12
CA ALA A 198 7.15 -15.82 10.83
C ALA A 198 6.44 -14.47 10.65
N GLY A 199 5.13 -14.45 10.94
CA GLY A 199 4.32 -13.23 10.86
C GLY A 199 4.78 -12.17 11.86
N LYS A 200 5.15 -12.59 13.08
CA LYS A 200 5.69 -11.69 14.12
C LYS A 200 7.07 -11.14 13.72
N ALA A 201 7.97 -12.00 13.23
CA ALA A 201 9.31 -11.61 12.80
C ALA A 201 9.26 -10.59 11.66
N LEU A 202 8.44 -10.86 10.62
CA LEU A 202 8.28 -9.92 9.51
C LEU A 202 7.54 -8.63 9.94
N SER A 203 6.61 -8.70 10.88
CA SER A 203 6.00 -7.51 11.47
C SER A 203 7.02 -6.65 12.23
N LYS A 204 7.88 -7.27 13.03
CA LYS A 204 8.99 -6.57 13.70
C LYS A 204 9.98 -5.99 12.70
N LEU A 205 10.30 -6.73 11.63
CA LEU A 205 11.16 -6.24 10.56
C LEU A 205 10.59 -4.96 9.96
N ILE A 206 9.31 -4.96 9.57
CA ILE A 206 8.63 -3.78 9.02
C ILE A 206 8.66 -2.60 10.02
N LYS A 207 8.41 -2.85 11.30
CA LYS A 207 8.48 -1.83 12.36
C LYS A 207 9.90 -1.25 12.52
N LEU A 208 10.91 -2.11 12.54
CA LEU A 208 12.32 -1.71 12.61
C LEU A 208 12.70 -0.83 11.42
N LEU A 209 12.38 -1.29 10.21
CA LEU A 209 12.69 -0.58 8.98
C LEU A 209 11.97 0.78 8.91
N ARG A 210 10.73 0.86 9.38
CA ARG A 210 9.98 2.12 9.51
C ARG A 210 10.69 3.11 10.44
N LYS A 211 11.23 2.67 11.58
CA LYS A 211 11.99 3.52 12.52
C LYS A 211 13.20 4.20 11.86
N TYR A 212 13.84 3.51 10.92
CA TYR A 212 15.06 3.96 10.25
C TYR A 212 14.84 4.50 8.82
N GLN A 213 13.58 4.77 8.45
CA GLN A 213 13.19 5.22 7.09
C GLN A 213 13.79 4.32 5.99
N CYS A 214 13.69 3.00 6.18
CA CYS A 214 14.16 1.99 5.25
C CYS A 214 13.01 1.28 4.52
N HIS A 215 12.96 1.39 3.20
CA HIS A 215 11.97 0.73 2.35
C HIS A 215 12.20 -0.78 2.36
N LEU A 216 11.13 -1.55 2.24
CA LEU A 216 11.21 -3.01 2.21
C LEU A 216 10.65 -3.55 0.90
N ILE A 217 11.42 -4.39 0.23
CA ILE A 217 10.95 -5.20 -0.90
C ILE A 217 11.16 -6.67 -0.54
N VAL A 218 10.07 -7.43 -0.46
CA VAL A 218 10.09 -8.85 -0.11
C VAL A 218 9.70 -9.66 -1.34
N VAL A 219 10.47 -10.70 -1.65
CA VAL A 219 10.12 -11.66 -2.71
C VAL A 219 9.73 -12.99 -2.07
N SER A 220 8.48 -13.39 -2.24
CA SER A 220 7.94 -14.68 -1.78
C SER A 220 7.54 -15.57 -2.95
N HIS A 221 7.32 -16.87 -2.70
CA HIS A 221 6.92 -17.82 -3.73
C HIS A 221 5.49 -17.58 -4.21
N THR A 222 4.52 -17.74 -3.31
CA THR A 222 3.10 -17.63 -3.60
C THR A 222 2.42 -16.68 -2.63
N GLY A 223 1.21 -16.23 -2.96
CA GLY A 223 0.45 -15.38 -2.04
C GLY A 223 -0.01 -16.12 -0.78
N LYS A 224 0.04 -17.46 -0.76
CA LYS A 224 -0.29 -18.26 0.43
C LYS A 224 0.77 -18.16 1.52
N ASP A 225 2.01 -17.89 1.12
CA ASP A 225 3.15 -17.73 2.02
C ASP A 225 3.11 -16.39 2.78
N ILE A 226 2.12 -15.53 2.49
CA ILE A 226 1.96 -14.20 3.09
C ILE A 226 1.09 -14.29 4.35
N PRO A 227 1.65 -14.12 5.57
CA PRO A 227 0.89 -14.14 6.81
C PRO A 227 -0.22 -13.08 6.82
N LYS A 228 -1.37 -13.38 7.43
CA LYS A 228 -2.52 -12.46 7.46
C LYS A 228 -2.19 -11.12 8.12
N ASP A 229 -1.37 -11.15 9.16
CA ASP A 229 -1.05 -9.99 9.99
C ASP A 229 -0.27 -8.91 9.22
N ILE A 230 0.53 -9.31 8.22
CA ILE A 230 1.34 -8.37 7.44
C ILE A 230 0.62 -7.83 6.21
N ARG A 231 -0.48 -8.45 5.74
CA ARG A 231 -1.18 -8.07 4.50
C ARG A 231 -1.73 -6.64 4.51
N ARG A 232 -1.95 -6.09 5.71
CA ARG A 232 -2.44 -4.71 5.91
C ARG A 232 -1.31 -3.67 5.96
N MET A 233 -0.06 -4.12 6.08
CA MET A 233 1.12 -3.26 6.24
C MET A 233 1.97 -3.17 4.97
N VAL A 234 1.60 -3.90 3.91
CA VAL A 234 2.37 -4.00 2.66
C VAL A 234 1.49 -3.77 1.44
N LEU A 235 2.09 -3.20 0.39
CA LEU A 235 1.59 -3.30 -0.98
C LEU A 235 1.91 -4.69 -1.51
N LEU A 236 0.99 -5.23 -2.30
CA LEU A 236 1.09 -6.56 -2.86
C LEU A 236 1.32 -6.46 -4.35
N CYS A 237 2.31 -7.18 -4.86
CA CYS A 237 2.60 -7.29 -6.27
C CYS A 237 2.52 -8.74 -6.73
N ARG A 238 1.48 -9.06 -7.51
CA ARG A 238 1.34 -10.34 -8.19
C ARG A 238 2.09 -10.30 -9.51
N LYS A 239 3.16 -11.08 -9.62
CA LYS A 239 3.97 -11.21 -10.84
C LYS A 239 3.41 -12.32 -11.72
N GLU A 240 2.61 -11.95 -12.71
CA GLU A 240 1.91 -12.89 -13.61
C GLU A 240 2.85 -13.49 -14.67
N SER A 241 3.86 -12.73 -15.11
CA SER A 241 4.87 -13.18 -16.08
C SER A 241 6.06 -12.23 -16.06
N LYS A 242 7.16 -12.56 -16.76
CA LYS A 242 8.33 -11.67 -16.88
C LYS A 242 7.96 -10.24 -17.33
N LYS A 243 6.92 -10.08 -18.14
CA LYS A 243 6.51 -8.78 -18.70
C LYS A 243 5.25 -8.16 -18.08
N LYS A 244 4.58 -8.85 -17.13
CA LYS A 244 3.34 -8.37 -16.50
C LYS A 244 3.40 -8.44 -14.98
N ALA A 245 2.85 -7.43 -14.31
CA ALA A 245 2.68 -7.40 -12.87
C ALA A 245 1.42 -6.63 -12.50
N THR A 246 0.76 -7.04 -11.43
CA THR A 246 -0.42 -6.37 -10.88
C THR A 246 -0.09 -5.98 -9.44
N ILE A 247 -0.24 -4.70 -9.11
CA ILE A 247 0.03 -4.15 -7.77
C ILE A 247 -1.29 -3.69 -7.15
N GLY A 248 -1.46 -3.95 -5.86
CA GLY A 248 -2.61 -3.47 -5.11
C GLY A 248 -2.58 -3.82 -3.63
N VAL A 249 -3.75 -3.79 -3.00
CA VAL A 249 -3.94 -4.03 -1.56
C VAL A 249 -5.01 -5.08 -1.32
N GLY A 250 -4.90 -5.78 -0.20
CA GLY A 250 -5.77 -6.89 0.15
C GLY A 250 -5.45 -8.17 -0.64
N LEU A 251 -5.61 -9.31 0.03
CA LEU A 251 -5.52 -10.63 -0.60
C LEU A 251 -6.76 -11.44 -0.27
N ASP A 252 -7.41 -11.93 -1.31
CA ASP A 252 -8.53 -12.85 -1.21
C ASP A 252 -8.20 -14.18 -1.90
N GLU A 253 -8.66 -15.28 -1.29
CA GLU A 253 -8.52 -16.60 -1.89
C GLU A 253 -9.66 -16.85 -2.87
N GLN A 254 -9.32 -16.98 -4.15
CA GLN A 254 -10.25 -17.30 -5.22
C GLN A 254 -9.77 -18.55 -5.94
N ASN A 255 -10.62 -19.58 -6.01
CA ASN A 255 -10.30 -20.87 -6.63
C ASN A 255 -8.99 -21.50 -6.10
N GLY A 256 -8.68 -21.27 -4.83
CA GLY A 256 -7.46 -21.76 -4.19
C GLY A 256 -6.19 -20.96 -4.52
N ASP A 257 -6.26 -19.88 -5.29
CA ASP A 257 -5.17 -18.94 -5.56
C ASP A 257 -5.40 -17.61 -4.84
N MET A 258 -4.33 -16.95 -4.43
CA MET A 258 -4.41 -15.67 -3.72
C MET A 258 -4.38 -14.51 -4.73
N GLN A 259 -5.52 -13.85 -4.88
CA GLN A 259 -5.71 -12.70 -5.76
C GLN A 259 -5.62 -11.40 -4.99
N ILE A 260 -5.16 -10.34 -5.66
CA ILE A 260 -5.25 -8.98 -5.13
C ILE A 260 -6.72 -8.57 -5.15
N ASP A 261 -7.26 -8.21 -3.99
CA ASP A 261 -8.65 -7.75 -3.84
C ASP A 261 -8.84 -6.40 -4.54
N ARG A 262 -8.06 -5.38 -4.14
CA ARG A 262 -8.11 -4.05 -4.74
C ARG A 262 -6.87 -3.76 -5.56
N THR A 263 -7.02 -3.83 -6.88
CA THR A 263 -5.95 -3.47 -7.83
C THR A 263 -5.74 -1.95 -7.87
N LEU A 264 -4.49 -1.51 -7.71
CA LEU A 264 -4.08 -0.11 -7.83
C LEU A 264 -3.40 0.17 -9.17
N LEU A 265 -2.56 -0.77 -9.62
CA LEU A 265 -1.77 -0.63 -10.84
C LEU A 265 -1.66 -1.97 -11.58
N LYS A 266 -1.83 -1.95 -12.90
CA LYS A 266 -1.49 -3.08 -13.77
C LYS A 266 -0.39 -2.65 -14.73
N MET A 267 0.69 -3.41 -14.76
CA MET A 267 1.85 -3.16 -15.60
C MET A 267 1.95 -4.22 -16.69
N LYS A 268 2.28 -3.77 -17.90
CA LYS A 268 2.59 -4.61 -19.07
C LYS A 268 3.90 -4.11 -19.69
N ASN A 269 4.56 -4.96 -20.47
CA ASN A 269 5.81 -4.65 -21.16
C ASN A 269 6.95 -4.22 -20.21
N ILE A 270 7.00 -4.82 -19.02
CA ILE A 270 8.04 -4.55 -18.03
C ILE A 270 9.42 -4.86 -18.65
N PRO A 271 10.35 -3.89 -18.71
CA PRO A 271 11.70 -4.13 -19.20
C PRO A 271 12.45 -5.09 -18.27
N GLU A 272 13.41 -5.83 -18.81
CA GLU A 272 14.35 -6.58 -17.97
C GLU A 272 15.27 -5.63 -17.21
N THR A 273 15.69 -6.03 -16.01
CA THR A 273 16.64 -5.24 -15.24
C THR A 273 17.99 -5.19 -15.97
N ARG A 274 18.72 -4.08 -15.73
CA ARG A 274 20.10 -3.93 -16.21
C ARG A 274 21.13 -4.44 -15.22
N LEU A 275 20.69 -4.82 -14.02
CA LEU A 275 21.55 -5.36 -12.97
C LEU A 275 21.95 -6.80 -13.32
N HIS A 276 23.23 -7.11 -13.14
CA HIS A 276 23.76 -8.45 -13.30
C HIS A 276 23.61 -9.21 -11.98
N TYR A 277 22.99 -10.39 -12.02
CA TYR A 277 22.82 -11.27 -10.86
C TYR A 277 22.62 -12.72 -11.31
N GLU A 278 22.87 -13.69 -10.43
CA GLU A 278 22.79 -15.12 -10.72
C GLU A 278 21.41 -15.69 -10.34
N SER A 279 20.48 -15.74 -11.29
CA SER A 279 19.07 -16.09 -11.02
C SER A 279 18.77 -17.54 -10.59
N ILE A 280 19.75 -18.46 -10.67
CA ILE A 280 19.53 -19.91 -10.45
C ILE A 280 20.12 -20.38 -9.12
N ASP A 281 21.30 -19.88 -8.76
CA ASP A 281 22.08 -20.34 -7.60
C ASP A 281 22.10 -19.35 -6.44
N ASP A 282 21.69 -18.08 -6.66
CA ASP A 282 21.60 -17.08 -5.59
C ASP A 282 20.30 -17.26 -4.80
N LYS A 283 20.37 -18.14 -3.81
CA LYS A 283 19.33 -18.30 -2.79
C LYS A 283 19.74 -17.45 -1.61
N GLY A 284 19.29 -16.19 -1.58
CA GLY A 284 19.58 -15.32 -0.45
C GLY A 284 19.22 -15.98 0.87
N THR A 285 20.13 -15.94 1.84
CA THR A 285 19.90 -16.46 3.20
C THR A 285 19.69 -15.29 4.17
N PHE A 286 18.82 -15.46 5.16
CA PHE A 286 18.62 -14.44 6.18
C PHE A 286 18.29 -15.09 7.52
N ASP A 287 19.13 -14.84 8.53
CA ASP A 287 18.97 -15.36 9.87
C ASP A 287 18.31 -14.34 10.80
N PHE A 288 17.18 -14.72 11.40
CA PHE A 288 16.53 -13.94 12.45
C PHE A 288 17.19 -14.27 13.80
N ASP A 289 18.43 -13.86 13.98
CA ASP A 289 19.28 -14.07 15.17
C ASP A 289 18.84 -13.26 16.41
N MET A 290 17.54 -12.96 16.53
CA MET A 290 16.96 -12.25 17.66
C MET A 290 16.90 -13.14 18.90
N ASP A 291 17.42 -12.66 20.03
CA ASP A 291 17.25 -13.32 21.32
C ASP A 291 15.74 -13.44 21.65
N ALA A 292 15.26 -14.69 21.76
CA ALA A 292 13.85 -15.01 21.98
C ALA A 292 13.28 -14.48 23.32
N ASP A 293 14.14 -13.98 24.21
CA ASP A 293 13.81 -13.51 25.56
C ASP A 293 13.68 -11.98 25.68
N GLN A 294 13.89 -11.23 24.59
CA GLN A 294 13.79 -9.76 24.59
C GLN A 294 12.36 -9.25 24.30
N ASP A 295 11.35 -10.09 24.51
CA ASP A 295 10.09 -10.02 23.76
C ASP A 295 8.80 -9.88 24.59
N ASP A 296 8.90 -9.43 25.84
CA ASP A 296 7.73 -9.02 26.65
C ASP A 296 7.83 -7.58 27.18
N SER A 297 8.82 -6.80 26.73
CA SER A 297 9.04 -5.44 27.25
C SER A 297 9.41 -4.41 26.20
N ASP A 298 8.74 -4.37 25.04
CA ASP A 298 8.42 -3.10 24.38
C ASP A 298 7.51 -3.26 23.14
N SER A 299 6.41 -2.53 23.16
CA SER A 299 5.55 -2.13 22.03
C SER A 299 4.56 -3.15 21.43
N ASP A 300 3.56 -3.49 22.23
CA ASP A 300 2.17 -3.68 21.76
C ASP A 300 1.62 -2.34 21.19
N ASP A 301 2.27 -1.81 20.16
CA ASP A 301 1.73 -0.77 19.30
C ASP A 301 0.90 -1.45 18.20
N SER A 302 -0.26 -1.94 18.63
CA SER A 302 -1.46 -1.96 17.81
C SER A 302 -2.00 -0.54 17.85
N GLY A 303 -1.90 0.17 16.73
CA GLY A 303 -2.35 1.56 16.64
C GLY A 303 -3.74 1.75 17.25
N GLY A 304 -3.79 2.51 18.34
CA GLY A 304 -5.00 3.11 18.90
C GLY A 304 -5.48 2.60 20.26
N ASP A 305 -4.64 2.54 21.30
CA ASP A 305 -5.11 2.71 22.70
C ASP A 305 -3.91 2.98 23.62
N ALA A 306 -3.54 4.25 23.79
CA ALA A 306 -2.61 4.64 24.85
C ALA A 306 -3.28 4.39 26.23
N ASP A 307 -2.60 3.66 27.10
CA ASP A 307 -2.83 3.53 28.55
C ASP A 307 -4.22 3.07 29.02
N ARG A 308 -4.93 2.24 28.23
CA ARG A 308 -6.17 1.61 28.71
C ARG A 308 -5.94 0.31 29.46
N VAL A 309 -6.03 0.38 30.78
CA VAL A 309 -6.02 -0.81 31.67
C VAL A 309 -7.42 -1.43 31.78
N LYS A 310 -7.51 -2.74 32.00
CA LYS A 310 -8.80 -3.41 32.24
C LYS A 310 -9.31 -3.10 33.64
N CYS A 311 -10.58 -2.70 33.74
CA CYS A 311 -11.22 -2.37 35.01
C CYS A 311 -11.19 -3.54 36.00
N HIS A 312 -10.71 -3.28 37.22
CA HIS A 312 -10.65 -4.23 38.33
C HIS A 312 -11.99 -4.47 39.05
N GLY A 313 -13.02 -3.67 38.74
CA GLY A 313 -14.32 -3.73 39.39
C GLY A 313 -15.07 -5.05 39.17
N THR A 314 -15.91 -5.40 40.12
CA THR A 314 -16.82 -6.55 40.08
C THR A 314 -18.24 -6.07 39.85
N LYS A 315 -18.94 -6.68 38.89
CA LYS A 315 -20.35 -6.40 38.59
C LYS A 315 -21.26 -6.95 39.69
N SER A 316 -22.52 -6.55 39.67
CA SER A 316 -23.54 -7.02 40.62
C SER A 316 -23.78 -8.54 40.61
N ASP A 317 -23.41 -9.23 39.53
CA ASP A 317 -23.50 -10.69 39.38
C ASP A 317 -22.25 -11.44 39.89
N GLY A 318 -21.26 -10.73 40.46
CA GLY A 318 -20.00 -11.31 40.94
C GLY A 318 -18.95 -11.55 39.85
N THR A 319 -19.23 -11.21 38.59
CA THR A 319 -18.25 -11.34 37.50
C THR A 319 -17.37 -10.09 37.39
N ARG A 320 -16.15 -10.26 36.86
CA ARG A 320 -15.23 -9.12 36.62
C ARG A 320 -15.76 -8.21 35.52
N CYS A 321 -15.60 -6.90 35.70
CA CYS A 321 -16.04 -5.89 34.75
C CYS A 321 -15.35 -6.04 33.39
N GLY A 322 -14.01 -6.04 33.38
CA GLY A 322 -13.19 -6.22 32.18
C GLY A 322 -13.28 -5.08 31.15
N SER A 323 -14.03 -4.02 31.42
CA SER A 323 -14.10 -2.84 30.54
C SER A 323 -12.79 -2.07 30.57
N LEU A 324 -12.33 -1.57 29.42
CA LEU A 324 -11.13 -0.76 29.32
C LEU A 324 -11.33 0.60 29.98
N THR A 325 -10.34 1.09 30.74
CA THR A 325 -10.34 2.39 31.42
C THR A 325 -8.98 3.05 31.32
N GLU A 326 -8.96 4.37 31.15
CA GLU A 326 -7.75 5.23 31.14
C GLU A 326 -7.43 5.77 32.54
N HIS A 327 -8.23 5.41 33.54
CA HIS A 327 -8.07 5.94 34.90
C HIS A 327 -6.93 5.23 35.62
N ASP A 328 -6.05 6.02 36.27
CA ASP A 328 -4.87 5.57 37.02
C ASP A 328 -5.17 4.54 38.11
N THR A 329 -6.35 4.61 38.73
CA THR A 329 -6.80 3.64 39.74
C THR A 329 -7.12 2.26 39.15
N GLY A 330 -7.24 2.11 37.83
CA GLY A 330 -7.66 0.86 37.20
C GLY A 330 -9.16 0.54 37.36
N TYR A 331 -10.00 1.52 37.69
CA TYR A 331 -11.46 1.37 37.74
C TYR A 331 -12.17 2.23 36.68
N CYS A 332 -13.18 1.68 36.00
CA CYS A 332 -13.99 2.44 35.04
C CYS A 332 -14.99 3.34 35.77
N GLN A 333 -15.65 4.24 35.04
CA GLN A 333 -16.62 5.19 35.62
C GLN A 333 -17.73 4.55 36.46
N TYR A 334 -18.09 3.29 36.18
CA TYR A 334 -19.14 2.56 36.88
C TYR A 334 -18.68 1.83 38.15
N HIS A 335 -17.36 1.72 38.37
CA HIS A 335 -16.79 1.00 39.51
C HIS A 335 -15.76 1.86 40.27
N ARG A 336 -15.79 3.19 40.11
CA ARG A 336 -14.88 4.11 40.82
C ARG A 336 -15.03 4.03 42.34
N ASP A 337 -16.20 3.64 42.81
CA ASP A 337 -16.52 3.39 44.21
C ASP A 337 -15.86 2.13 44.77
N GLN A 338 -15.31 1.27 43.91
CA GLN A 338 -14.55 0.08 44.29
C GLN A 338 -13.03 0.33 44.32
N ALA A 339 -12.58 1.56 44.01
CA ALA A 339 -11.17 1.95 43.93
C ALA A 339 -10.46 2.04 45.28
#